data_AF-A0A7Y5J713-F1
#
_entry.id   AF-A0A7Y5J713-F1
#
_cell.length_a   1.000
_cell.length_b   1.000
_cell.length_c   1.000
_cell.angle_alpha   90.00
_cell.angle_beta   90.00
_cell.angle_gamma   90.00
#
_symmetry.space_group_name_H-M   'P 1'
#
loop_
_entity.id
_entity.type
_entity.pdbx_description
1 polymer ?
#
loop_
_entity_poly.entity_id
_entity_poly.type
_entity_poly.pdbx_seq_one_letter_code
_entity_poly.pdbx_strand_id
1 'polypeptide(L)'
;MKRVNQFLTIAWVLLLSAQSAGAQSCLPDGINFSSQAQIDNFSINYPGCTEIEGTVSIGNGLDVTNLTGLHVLTRIGGSLLIFNNFNLGTLDGLNQLTAIGGELNINANEQIPDLSGLSGLTEIGSSVFITDNNALASIAELSFLDTVSGQLNISQN
;
A
#
# COMPACT_ATOMS: atom_id res chain seq x y z
N MET A 1 50.64 -37.44 -21.38
CA MET A 1 49.76 -37.54 -20.19
C MET A 1 50.36 -36.71 -19.06
N LYS A 2 49.49 -35.97 -18.34
CA LYS A 2 49.71 -35.09 -17.17
C LYS A 2 49.96 -33.59 -17.45
N ARG A 3 48.86 -32.85 -17.32
CA ARG A 3 48.70 -31.42 -17.03
C ARG A 3 49.22 -31.12 -15.61
N VAL A 4 49.72 -29.91 -15.37
CA VAL A 4 49.26 -29.04 -14.25
C VAL A 4 49.43 -27.57 -14.67
N ASN A 5 48.30 -26.86 -14.63
CA ASN A 5 48.13 -25.42 -14.82
C ASN A 5 48.13 -24.78 -13.42
N GLN A 6 49.07 -23.90 -13.08
CA GLN A 6 48.98 -23.11 -11.84
C GLN A 6 48.31 -21.77 -12.14
N PHE A 7 47.02 -21.69 -11.81
CA PHE A 7 46.24 -20.47 -11.90
C PHE A 7 46.62 -19.51 -10.76
N LEU A 8 47.08 -18.30 -11.13
CA LEU A 8 47.00 -17.13 -10.28
C LEU A 8 45.53 -16.88 -9.91
N THR A 9 45.20 -16.85 -8.63
CA THR A 9 43.98 -16.17 -8.15
C THR A 9 44.34 -15.34 -6.93
N ILE A 10 44.46 -14.02 -7.12
CA ILE A 10 44.62 -13.05 -6.03
C ILE A 10 43.24 -12.44 -5.76
N ALA A 11 42.75 -12.76 -4.56
CA ALA A 11 41.83 -12.00 -3.70
C ALA A 11 40.71 -11.19 -4.38
N TRP A 12 39.50 -11.75 -4.33
CA TRP A 12 38.26 -10.96 -4.35
C TRP A 12 38.14 -10.20 -3.02
N VAL A 13 38.42 -8.91 -3.04
CA VAL A 13 38.03 -8.03 -1.93
C VAL A 13 36.52 -7.86 -2.02
N LEU A 14 35.77 -8.68 -1.26
CA LEU A 14 34.40 -8.34 -0.88
C LEU A 14 34.47 -7.14 0.05
N LEU A 15 34.43 -5.94 -0.53
CA LEU A 15 34.00 -4.76 0.19
C LEU A 15 32.52 -4.95 0.51
N LEU A 16 32.26 -5.58 1.66
CA LEU A 16 30.96 -5.51 2.32
C LEU A 16 30.83 -4.07 2.82
N SER A 17 30.51 -3.14 1.92
CA SER A 17 29.92 -1.90 2.38
C SER A 17 28.59 -2.29 2.99
N ALA A 18 28.50 -2.24 4.31
CA ALA A 18 27.24 -2.00 4.98
C ALA A 18 26.77 -0.65 4.42
N GLN A 19 26.03 -0.70 3.31
CA GLN A 19 25.24 0.43 2.91
C GLN A 19 24.32 0.65 4.09
N SER A 20 24.54 1.76 4.80
CA SER A 20 23.52 2.29 5.68
C SER A 20 22.24 2.26 4.87
N ALA A 21 21.24 1.51 5.33
CA ALA A 21 19.88 1.66 4.87
C ALA A 21 19.42 3.07 5.25
N GLY A 22 19.95 4.08 4.54
CA GLY A 22 19.26 5.33 4.42
C GLY A 22 17.93 4.94 3.82
N ALA A 23 16.84 5.26 4.52
CA ALA A 23 15.52 5.09 3.96
C ALA A 23 15.54 5.74 2.59
N GLN A 24 15.61 4.92 1.55
CA GLN A 24 15.49 5.38 0.18
C GLN A 24 14.10 5.98 0.13
N SER A 25 14.00 7.28 -0.15
CA SER A 25 12.70 7.93 -0.28
C SER A 25 11.87 7.10 -1.24
N CYS A 26 10.74 6.59 -0.76
CA CYS A 26 9.90 5.74 -1.56
C CYS A 26 8.69 6.54 -2.03
N LEU A 27 8.66 6.78 -3.34
CA LEU A 27 7.52 7.36 -4.03
C LEU A 27 7.06 8.69 -3.39
N PRO A 28 7.93 9.73 -3.31
CA PRO A 28 7.58 11.04 -2.75
C PRO A 28 6.44 11.72 -3.52
N ASP A 29 6.34 11.47 -4.82
CA ASP A 29 5.25 11.97 -5.67
C ASP A 29 4.01 11.08 -5.64
N GLY A 30 4.05 9.95 -4.90
CA GLY A 30 2.98 8.97 -4.82
C GLY A 30 2.98 7.97 -5.96
N ILE A 31 1.88 7.21 -6.06
CA ILE A 31 1.70 6.14 -7.06
C ILE A 31 0.22 5.99 -7.41
N ASN A 32 -0.06 5.64 -8.66
CA ASN A 32 -1.39 5.30 -9.13
C ASN A 32 -1.44 3.84 -9.61
N PHE A 33 -2.36 3.06 -9.05
CA PHE A 33 -2.69 1.70 -9.44
C PHE A 33 -4.03 1.71 -10.18
N SER A 34 -3.99 1.33 -11.45
CA SER A 34 -5.15 1.16 -12.31
C SER A 34 -5.27 -0.27 -12.86
N SER A 35 -4.43 -1.20 -12.39
CA SER A 35 -4.57 -2.62 -12.72
C SER A 35 -4.05 -3.55 -11.63
N GLN A 36 -4.58 -4.78 -11.60
CA GLN A 36 -4.15 -5.81 -10.65
C GLN A 36 -2.66 -6.13 -10.81
N ALA A 37 -2.16 -6.17 -12.05
CA ALA A 37 -0.76 -6.43 -12.32
C ALA A 37 0.18 -5.38 -11.69
N GLN A 38 -0.23 -4.12 -11.57
CA GLN A 38 0.60 -3.10 -10.91
C GLN A 38 0.68 -3.35 -9.40
N ILE A 39 -0.43 -3.74 -8.78
CA ILE A 39 -0.50 -4.11 -7.36
C ILE A 39 0.38 -5.34 -7.10
N ASP A 40 0.21 -6.40 -7.89
CA ASP A 40 0.93 -7.66 -7.71
C ASP A 40 2.45 -7.49 -7.85
N ASN A 41 2.88 -6.59 -8.73
CA ASN A 41 4.30 -6.31 -8.96
C ASN A 41 4.87 -5.21 -8.04
N PHE A 42 4.10 -4.66 -7.09
CA PHE A 42 4.56 -3.54 -6.26
C PHE A 42 5.90 -3.85 -5.57
N SER A 43 6.00 -4.97 -4.87
CA SER A 43 7.22 -5.37 -4.15
C SER A 43 8.40 -5.72 -5.07
N ILE A 44 8.14 -6.01 -6.35
CA ILE A 44 9.17 -6.27 -7.37
C ILE A 44 9.71 -4.95 -7.90
N ASN A 45 8.81 -3.99 -8.18
CA ASN A 45 9.16 -2.69 -8.74
C ASN A 45 9.75 -1.73 -7.69
N TYR A 46 9.33 -1.86 -6.43
CA TYR A 46 9.73 -1.02 -5.30
C TYR A 46 10.23 -1.86 -4.12
N PRO A 47 11.33 -2.60 -4.29
CA PRO A 47 11.82 -3.53 -3.27
C PRO A 47 12.19 -2.79 -1.98
N GLY A 48 11.63 -3.25 -0.86
CA GLY A 48 11.87 -2.66 0.46
C GLY A 48 11.06 -1.40 0.76
N CYS A 49 10.21 -0.94 -0.16
CA CYS A 49 9.31 0.16 0.10
C CYS A 49 8.16 -0.27 1.03
N THR A 50 8.26 0.13 2.30
CA THR A 50 7.26 -0.14 3.34
C THR A 50 6.49 1.12 3.74
N GLU A 51 6.94 2.29 3.29
CA GLU A 51 6.32 3.58 3.54
C GLU A 51 6.33 4.37 2.22
N ILE A 52 5.15 4.71 1.69
CA ILE A 52 5.04 5.57 0.51
C ILE A 52 4.91 7.00 1.01
N GLU A 53 5.83 7.88 0.63
CA GLU A 53 5.85 9.27 1.11
C GLU A 53 4.70 10.10 0.51
N GLY A 54 4.33 9.85 -0.74
CA GLY A 54 3.25 10.56 -1.43
C GLY A 54 1.87 9.91 -1.32
N THR A 55 0.96 10.33 -2.19
CA THR A 55 -0.42 9.81 -2.26
C THR A 55 -0.47 8.47 -2.99
N VAL A 56 -1.25 7.53 -2.45
CA VAL A 56 -1.59 6.27 -3.10
C VAL A 56 -2.99 6.36 -3.67
N SER A 57 -3.09 6.28 -5.00
CA SER A 57 -4.37 6.19 -5.72
C SER A 57 -4.56 4.79 -6.25
N ILE A 58 -5.71 4.18 -5.99
CA ILE A 58 -6.12 2.88 -6.51
C ILE A 58 -7.48 3.09 -7.15
N GLY A 59 -7.54 3.20 -8.47
CA GLY A 59 -8.83 3.49 -9.09
C GLY A 59 -8.91 3.38 -10.59
N ASN A 60 -10.17 3.30 -11.05
CA ASN A 60 -10.54 3.00 -12.43
C ASN A 60 -9.96 1.67 -12.95
N GLY A 61 -9.55 0.78 -12.05
CA GLY A 61 -9.02 -0.54 -12.39
C GLY A 61 -10.14 -1.52 -12.64
N LEU A 62 -10.40 -1.82 -13.91
CA LEU A 62 -11.45 -2.77 -14.29
C LEU A 62 -11.13 -4.21 -13.88
N ASP A 63 -9.86 -4.53 -13.59
CA ASP A 63 -9.39 -5.87 -13.22
C ASP A 63 -8.88 -5.98 -11.77
N VAL A 64 -8.92 -4.89 -11.00
CA VAL A 64 -8.48 -4.88 -9.60
C VAL A 64 -9.50 -5.61 -8.74
N THR A 65 -9.06 -6.67 -8.06
CA THR A 65 -9.92 -7.55 -7.24
C THR A 65 -9.49 -7.63 -5.78
N ASN A 66 -8.22 -7.35 -5.49
CA ASN A 66 -7.63 -7.39 -4.15
C ASN A 66 -6.37 -6.51 -4.08
N LEU A 67 -5.91 -6.22 -2.87
CA LEU A 67 -4.74 -5.37 -2.62
C LEU A 67 -3.55 -6.13 -2.04
N THR A 68 -3.52 -7.46 -2.14
CA THR A 68 -2.54 -8.31 -1.42
C THR A 68 -1.08 -8.03 -1.77
N GLY A 69 -0.80 -7.52 -2.97
CA GLY A 69 0.53 -7.06 -3.37
C GLY A 69 1.08 -5.88 -2.54
N LEU A 70 0.21 -5.19 -1.79
CA LEU A 70 0.54 -4.05 -0.92
C LEU A 70 0.78 -4.41 0.55
N HIS A 71 0.78 -5.70 0.91
CA HIS A 71 0.92 -6.18 2.31
C HIS A 71 2.17 -5.71 3.07
N VAL A 72 3.16 -5.19 2.36
CA VAL A 72 4.40 -4.64 2.94
C VAL A 72 4.24 -3.21 3.43
N LEU A 73 3.16 -2.51 3.03
CA LEU A 73 2.94 -1.11 3.39
C LEU A 73 2.51 -0.98 4.84
N THR A 74 3.21 -0.12 5.56
CA THR A 74 2.96 0.23 6.96
C THR A 74 2.53 1.68 7.14
N ARG A 75 2.92 2.57 6.19
CA ARG A 75 2.56 3.99 6.23
C ARG A 75 2.39 4.58 4.83
N ILE A 76 1.46 5.52 4.72
CA ILE A 76 1.30 6.40 3.56
C ILE A 76 1.43 7.84 4.07
N GLY A 77 2.42 8.58 3.59
CA GLY A 77 2.66 9.98 3.98
C GLY A 77 1.63 10.93 3.38
N GLY A 78 1.13 10.64 2.17
CA GLY A 78 0.03 11.35 1.54
C GLY A 78 -1.34 10.76 1.86
N SER A 79 -2.27 10.88 0.92
CA SER A 79 -3.62 10.33 1.02
C SER A 79 -3.70 8.90 0.50
N LEU A 80 -4.69 8.13 0.97
CA LEU A 80 -5.09 6.87 0.37
C LEU A 80 -6.46 7.05 -0.30
N LEU A 81 -6.47 6.95 -1.64
CA LEU A 81 -7.66 7.12 -2.46
C LEU A 81 -7.99 5.78 -3.14
N ILE A 82 -9.11 5.16 -2.80
CA ILE A 82 -9.58 3.90 -3.39
C ILE A 82 -10.93 4.17 -4.04
N PHE A 83 -10.97 4.19 -5.38
CA PHE A 83 -12.17 4.63 -6.08
C PHE A 83 -12.47 3.94 -7.41
N ASN A 84 -13.76 3.77 -7.72
CA ASN A 84 -14.22 3.20 -8.99
C ASN A 84 -13.60 1.83 -9.33
N ASN A 85 -13.40 0.95 -8.35
CA ASN A 85 -12.94 -0.42 -8.58
C ASN A 85 -14.12 -1.40 -8.45
N PHE A 86 -14.86 -1.57 -9.53
CA PHE A 86 -16.10 -2.37 -9.56
C PHE A 86 -15.93 -3.85 -9.17
N ASN A 87 -14.71 -4.40 -9.28
CA ASN A 87 -14.41 -5.79 -8.97
C ASN A 87 -13.63 -5.97 -7.66
N LEU A 88 -13.29 -4.89 -6.96
CA LEU A 88 -12.53 -4.94 -5.72
C LEU A 88 -13.45 -5.42 -4.59
N GLY A 89 -13.27 -6.67 -4.17
CA GLY A 89 -14.12 -7.31 -3.17
C GLY A 89 -13.55 -7.29 -1.75
N THR A 90 -12.32 -6.81 -1.57
CA THR A 90 -11.64 -6.78 -0.28
C THR A 90 -10.54 -5.72 -0.25
N LEU A 91 -10.26 -5.21 0.94
CA LEU A 91 -9.08 -4.35 1.22
C LEU A 91 -7.89 -5.16 1.76
N ASP A 92 -7.98 -6.49 1.77
CA ASP A 92 -6.89 -7.38 2.18
C ASP A 92 -5.60 -7.06 1.45
N GLY A 93 -4.50 -7.02 2.22
CA GLY A 93 -3.23 -6.48 1.78
C GLY A 93 -2.91 -5.10 2.35
N LEU A 94 -3.87 -4.41 2.99
CA LEU A 94 -3.59 -3.19 3.74
C LEU A 94 -3.52 -3.41 5.26
N ASN A 95 -3.57 -4.67 5.73
CA ASN A 95 -3.74 -4.99 7.15
C ASN A 95 -2.55 -4.52 8.04
N GLN A 96 -1.39 -4.23 7.43
CA GLN A 96 -0.21 -3.71 8.13
C GLN A 96 -0.14 -2.17 8.12
N LEU A 97 -1.02 -1.50 7.39
CA LEU A 97 -1.04 -0.04 7.29
C LEU A 97 -1.53 0.56 8.60
N THR A 98 -0.68 1.30 9.30
CA THR A 98 -0.99 1.88 10.62
C THR A 98 -1.29 3.36 10.56
N ALA A 99 -0.81 4.08 9.54
CA ALA A 99 -0.97 5.53 9.43
C ALA A 99 -1.13 6.02 7.98
N ILE A 100 -2.02 7.01 7.80
CA ILE A 100 -2.19 7.81 6.59
C ILE A 100 -2.00 9.27 6.96
N GLY A 101 -1.04 9.97 6.35
CA GLY A 101 -0.77 11.37 6.66
C GLY A 101 -1.80 12.34 6.09
N GLY A 102 -2.47 11.95 5.00
CA GLY A 102 -3.52 12.72 4.32
C GLY A 102 -4.93 12.25 4.65
N GLU A 103 -5.79 12.27 3.63
CA GLU A 103 -7.16 11.76 3.72
C GLU A 103 -7.25 10.27 3.41
N LEU A 104 -8.24 9.61 4.01
CA LEU A 104 -8.73 8.32 3.55
C LEU A 104 -10.00 8.55 2.74
N ASN A 105 -9.99 8.17 1.47
CA ASN A 105 -11.16 8.23 0.60
C ASN A 105 -11.43 6.86 -0.01
N ILE A 106 -12.58 6.28 0.33
CA ILE A 106 -13.08 5.02 -0.24
C ILE A 106 -14.41 5.35 -0.92
N ASN A 107 -14.39 5.43 -2.25
CA ASN A 107 -15.55 5.90 -3.02
C ASN A 107 -15.93 4.99 -4.19
N ALA A 108 -17.22 4.70 -4.36
CA ALA A 108 -17.72 3.98 -5.54
C ALA A 108 -17.04 2.62 -5.78
N ASN A 109 -16.83 1.83 -4.72
CA ASN A 109 -16.35 0.46 -4.80
C ASN A 109 -17.51 -0.50 -4.44
N GLU A 110 -18.26 -0.93 -5.45
CA GLU A 110 -19.56 -1.59 -5.29
C GLU A 110 -19.52 -2.98 -4.65
N GLN A 111 -18.35 -3.62 -4.55
CA GLN A 111 -18.20 -5.00 -4.09
C GLN A 111 -17.50 -5.15 -2.73
N ILE A 112 -17.04 -4.06 -2.10
CA ILE A 112 -16.35 -4.11 -0.80
C ILE A 112 -17.39 -4.33 0.31
N PRO A 113 -17.37 -5.46 1.05
CA PRO A 113 -18.39 -5.75 2.06
C PRO A 113 -18.09 -5.11 3.43
N ASP A 114 -16.82 -4.89 3.73
CA ASP A 114 -16.32 -4.37 5.02
C ASP A 114 -14.93 -3.71 4.85
N LEU A 115 -14.43 -3.10 5.92
CA LEU A 115 -13.14 -2.42 5.96
C LEU A 115 -12.07 -3.21 6.72
N SER A 116 -12.19 -4.53 6.82
CA SER A 116 -11.29 -5.38 7.64
C SER A 116 -9.82 -5.30 7.21
N GLY A 117 -9.56 -5.04 5.93
CA GLY A 117 -8.23 -4.74 5.41
C GLY A 117 -7.55 -3.52 6.05
N LEU A 118 -8.30 -2.62 6.70
CA LEU A 118 -7.80 -1.43 7.38
C LEU A 118 -7.77 -1.57 8.91
N SER A 119 -7.94 -2.77 9.45
CA SER A 119 -8.01 -3.02 10.90
C SER A 119 -6.75 -2.61 11.69
N GLY A 120 -5.60 -2.44 11.03
CA GLY A 120 -4.37 -1.93 11.65
C GLY A 120 -4.25 -0.41 11.70
N LEU A 121 -5.14 0.33 11.03
CA LEU A 121 -5.06 1.77 10.88
C LEU A 121 -5.43 2.47 12.20
N THR A 122 -4.54 3.32 12.69
CA THR A 122 -4.69 4.04 13.97
C THR A 122 -4.68 5.56 13.82
N GLU A 123 -4.04 6.06 12.77
CA GLU A 123 -3.85 7.49 12.53
C GLU A 123 -4.28 7.90 11.12
N ILE A 124 -5.11 8.93 11.02
CA ILE A 124 -5.44 9.62 9.78
C ILE A 124 -5.22 11.13 9.99
N GLY A 125 -4.29 11.70 9.24
CA GLY A 125 -3.88 13.09 9.40
C GLY A 125 -4.91 14.12 8.95
N SER A 126 -5.94 13.72 8.19
CA SER A 126 -7.00 14.59 7.69
C SER A 126 -8.39 13.99 7.86
N SER A 127 -9.22 14.05 6.81
CA SER A 127 -10.62 13.61 6.80
C SER A 127 -10.75 12.17 6.30
N VAL A 128 -11.89 11.56 6.63
CA VAL A 128 -12.31 10.24 6.17
C VAL A 128 -13.60 10.41 5.36
N PHE A 129 -13.56 9.96 4.11
CA PHE A 129 -14.69 9.93 3.20
C PHE A 129 -14.95 8.48 2.79
N ILE A 130 -16.13 7.97 3.14
CA ILE A 130 -16.58 6.63 2.75
C ILE A 130 -17.94 6.79 2.09
N THR A 131 -17.96 6.81 0.76
CA THR A 131 -19.16 7.19 0.01
C THR A 131 -19.44 6.27 -1.18
N ASP A 132 -20.69 5.99 -1.48
CA ASP A 132 -21.09 5.23 -2.68
C ASP A 132 -20.57 3.77 -2.71
N ASN A 133 -20.38 3.11 -1.56
CA ASN A 133 -19.94 1.72 -1.48
C ASN A 133 -21.11 0.79 -1.11
N ASN A 134 -22.03 0.54 -2.04
CA ASN A 134 -23.33 -0.13 -1.80
C ASN A 134 -23.30 -1.52 -1.12
N ALA A 135 -22.17 -2.23 -1.16
CA ALA A 135 -22.02 -3.53 -0.49
C ALA A 135 -21.52 -3.39 0.96
N LEU A 136 -21.09 -2.21 1.38
CA LEU A 136 -20.42 -1.97 2.64
C LEU A 136 -21.43 -2.00 3.78
N ALA A 137 -21.47 -3.12 4.50
CA ALA A 137 -22.44 -3.34 5.57
C ALA A 137 -21.99 -2.78 6.92
N SER A 138 -20.68 -2.57 7.10
CA SER A 138 -20.08 -2.20 8.38
C SER A 138 -18.88 -1.28 8.21
N ILE A 139 -18.71 -0.40 9.20
CA ILE A 139 -17.52 0.44 9.41
C ILE A 139 -16.90 0.19 10.79
N ALA A 140 -17.36 -0.84 11.51
CA ALA A 140 -16.94 -1.13 12.88
C ALA A 140 -15.41 -1.36 12.98
N GLU A 141 -14.79 -1.77 11.88
CA GLU A 141 -13.36 -1.99 11.72
C GLU A 141 -12.55 -0.68 11.85
N LEU A 142 -13.19 0.49 11.74
CA LEU A 142 -12.56 1.79 12.00
C LEU A 142 -12.67 2.23 13.47
N SER A 143 -13.22 1.39 14.36
CA SER A 143 -13.30 1.68 15.80
C SER A 143 -11.93 1.83 16.49
N PHE A 144 -10.86 1.41 15.82
CA PHE A 144 -9.48 1.53 16.28
C PHE A 144 -8.80 2.87 15.93
N LEU A 145 -9.49 3.76 15.22
CA LEU A 145 -8.96 5.08 14.92
C LEU A 145 -8.89 5.93 16.19
N ASP A 146 -7.68 6.18 16.68
CA ASP A 146 -7.43 7.02 17.86
C ASP A 146 -7.62 8.50 17.51
N THR A 147 -7.24 8.91 16.30
CA THR A 147 -7.30 10.31 15.87
C THR A 147 -7.70 10.43 14.40
N VAL A 148 -8.74 11.23 14.15
CA VAL A 148 -9.09 11.78 12.84
C VAL A 148 -9.12 13.30 13.02
N SER A 149 -8.19 14.00 12.37
CA SER A 149 -8.07 15.47 12.54
C SER A 149 -9.15 16.25 11.79
N GLY A 150 -9.73 15.64 10.76
CA GLY A 150 -10.71 16.24 9.88
C GLY A 150 -12.15 15.75 10.10
N GLN A 151 -12.91 15.78 9.01
CA GLN A 151 -14.31 15.36 9.00
C GLN A 151 -14.41 13.85 8.81
N LEU A 152 -15.42 13.24 9.43
CA LEU A 152 -15.88 11.90 9.08
C LEU A 152 -17.17 12.05 8.28
N ASN A 153 -17.14 11.69 7.00
CA ASN A 153 -18.30 11.68 6.13
C ASN A 153 -18.55 10.27 5.60
N ILE A 154 -19.72 9.73 5.93
CA ILE A 154 -20.17 8.41 5.53
C ILE A 154 -21.56 8.57 4.94
N SER A 155 -21.71 8.28 3.66
CA SER A 155 -22.99 8.45 2.97
C SER A 155 -23.14 7.49 1.79
N GLN A 156 -24.37 7.10 1.46
CA GLN A 156 -24.67 6.26 0.29
C GLN A 156 -23.86 4.95 0.28
N ASN A 157 -23.78 4.23 1.41
CA ASN A 157 -23.17 2.90 1.50
C ASN A 157 -24.24 1.86 1.83
#